data_AF-A0A6M7TM29-F1
#
_entry.id   AF-A0A6M7TM29-F1
#
_cell.length_a   1.000
_cell.length_b   1.000
_cell.length_c   1.000
_cell.angle_alpha   90.00
_cell.angle_beta   90.00
_cell.angle_gamma   90.00
#
_symmetry.space_group_name_H-M   'P 1'
#
loop_
_entity.id
_entity.type
_entity.pdbx_description
1 polymer ?
#
loop_
_entity_poly.entity_id
_entity_poly.type
_entity_poly.pdbx_seq_one_letter_code
_entity_poly.pdbx_strand_id
1 'polypeptide(L)'
;MSRSKIVILTGAGISAESGVATFRDPDGVWAKFNLEDVATPEGFARDPAKVQDFYNMRRRQMLGEMDAGVLAEAPRRRVSD
;
A
#
# COMPACT_ATOMS: atom_id res chain seq x y z
N MET A 1 43.15 4.28 9.64
CA MET A 1 41.92 5.01 10.04
C MET A 1 40.71 4.15 9.73
N SER A 2 39.85 3.89 10.72
CA SER A 2 38.55 3.27 10.49
C SER A 2 37.63 4.30 9.81
N ARG A 3 37.11 4.00 8.62
CA ARG A 3 36.08 4.84 7.99
C ARG A 3 34.77 4.68 8.77
N SER A 4 34.09 5.80 9.05
CA SER A 4 32.75 5.77 9.63
C SER A 4 31.78 5.05 8.68
N LYS A 5 30.96 4.15 9.22
CA LYS A 5 29.93 3.44 8.46
C LYS A 5 28.70 4.34 8.35
N ILE A 6 28.17 4.53 7.14
CA ILE A 6 26.92 5.23 6.88
C ILE A 6 25.83 4.19 6.68
N VAL A 7 24.66 4.40 7.30
CA VAL A 7 23.47 3.56 7.15
C VAL A 7 22.29 4.47 6.78
N ILE A 8 21.46 4.00 5.86
CA ILE A 8 20.23 4.68 5.44
C ILE A 8 19.07 3.71 5.66
N LEU A 9 18.02 4.19 6.33
CA LEU A 9 16.73 3.50 6.46
C LEU A 9 15.69 4.33 5.72
N THR A 10 14.97 3.70 4.79
CA THR A 10 13.92 4.35 4.01
C THR A 10 12.59 3.66 4.26
N GLY A 11 11.51 4.37 3.93
CA GLY A 11 10.15 3.83 3.92
C GLY A 11 9.42 4.27 2.65
N ALA A 12 8.12 3.97 2.57
CA ALA A 12 7.31 4.24 1.38
C ALA A 12 7.34 5.71 0.92
N GLY A 13 7.57 6.66 1.82
CA GLY A 13 7.63 8.10 1.50
C GLY A 13 8.68 8.46 0.45
N ILE A 14 9.79 7.71 0.34
CA ILE A 14 10.80 7.97 -0.70
C ILE A 14 10.27 7.73 -2.12
N SER A 15 9.19 6.97 -2.26
CA SER A 15 8.59 6.61 -3.56
C SER A 15 7.36 7.46 -3.92
N ALA A 16 6.91 8.36 -3.04
CA ALA A 16 5.70 9.15 -3.25
C ALA A 16 5.80 10.00 -4.53
N GLU A 17 6.93 10.69 -4.72
CA GLU A 17 7.19 11.54 -5.89
C GLU A 17 7.37 10.74 -7.19
N SER A 18 7.52 9.41 -7.10
CA SER A 18 7.57 8.51 -8.25
C SER A 18 6.20 7.95 -8.65
N GLY A 19 5.10 8.47 -8.07
CA GLY A 19 3.74 8.03 -8.39
C GLY A 19 3.34 6.72 -7.72
N VAL A 20 4.05 6.28 -6.67
CA VAL A 20 3.67 5.11 -5.87
C VAL A 20 3.02 5.57 -4.58
N ALA A 21 1.72 5.29 -4.41
CA ALA A 21 0.99 5.71 -3.21
C ALA A 21 1.63 5.14 -1.93
N THR A 22 1.75 5.98 -0.88
CA THR A 22 2.24 5.53 0.42
C THR A 22 1.12 4.87 1.23
N PHE A 23 1.49 4.31 2.39
CA PHE A 23 0.56 3.52 3.19
C PHE A 23 -0.33 4.34 4.11
N ARG A 24 0.21 5.35 4.79
CA ARG A 24 -0.42 6.02 5.95
C ARG A 24 -0.75 7.49 5.72
N ASP A 25 -0.55 8.00 4.51
CA ASP A 25 -1.02 9.35 4.16
C ASP A 25 -2.57 9.42 4.27
N PRO A 26 -3.15 10.61 4.44
CA PRO A 26 -4.61 10.78 4.59
C PRO A 26 -5.43 10.14 3.46
N ASP A 27 -4.88 10.08 2.25
CA ASP A 27 -5.44 9.44 1.05
C ASP A 27 -4.66 8.18 0.63
N GLY A 28 -3.81 7.66 1.53
CA GLY A 28 -2.94 6.51 1.33
C GLY A 28 -3.68 5.18 1.30
N VAL A 29 -2.91 4.10 1.10
CA VAL A 29 -3.47 2.76 0.90
C VAL A 29 -4.36 2.30 2.07
N TRP A 30 -3.98 2.55 3.32
CA TRP A 30 -4.76 2.11 4.48
C TRP A 30 -5.97 2.97 4.81
N ALA A 31 -6.07 4.17 4.22
CA ALA A 31 -7.33 4.93 4.25
C ALA A 31 -8.39 4.31 3.32
N LYS A 32 -7.94 3.54 2.31
CA LYS A 32 -8.79 2.96 1.25
C LYS A 32 -8.99 1.45 1.39
N PHE A 33 -8.09 0.72 2.02
CA PHE A 33 -8.15 -0.74 2.19
C PHE A 33 -7.95 -1.13 3.65
N ASN A 34 -8.73 -2.09 4.15
CA ASN A 34 -8.48 -2.69 5.46
C ASN A 34 -7.22 -3.57 5.39
N LEU A 35 -6.23 -3.26 6.22
CA LEU A 35 -4.96 -3.99 6.28
C LEU A 35 -5.18 -5.47 6.61
N GLU A 36 -6.14 -5.77 7.51
CA GLU A 36 -6.47 -7.11 7.99
C GLU A 36 -7.10 -8.00 6.91
N ASP A 37 -7.56 -7.40 5.81
CA ASP A 37 -8.12 -8.12 4.67
C ASP A 37 -7.07 -8.45 3.62
N VAL A 38 -6.03 -7.61 3.46
CA VAL A 38 -5.16 -7.65 2.28
C VAL A 38 -3.67 -7.84 2.59
N ALA A 39 -3.24 -7.65 3.83
CA ALA A 39 -1.83 -7.66 4.21
C ALA A 39 -1.56 -8.46 5.49
N THR A 40 -2.33 -9.53 5.73
CA THR A 40 -2.13 -10.49 6.82
C THR A 40 -2.22 -11.93 6.32
N PRO A 41 -1.54 -12.89 6.96
CA PRO A 41 -1.73 -14.31 6.66
C PRO A 41 -3.18 -14.75 6.78
N GLU A 42 -3.91 -14.25 7.78
CA GLU A 42 -5.31 -14.57 8.02
C GLU A 42 -6.23 -13.99 6.93
N GLY A 43 -5.92 -12.79 6.43
CA GLY A 43 -6.61 -12.19 5.28
C GLY A 43 -6.43 -13.03 4.03
N PHE A 44 -5.20 -13.47 3.75
CA PHE A 44 -4.92 -14.37 2.63
C PHE A 44 -5.61 -15.72 2.76
N ALA A 45 -5.57 -16.35 3.94
CA ALA A 45 -6.27 -17.61 4.18
C ALA A 45 -7.79 -17.49 4.02
N ARG A 46 -8.36 -16.33 4.37
CA ARG A 46 -9.80 -16.05 4.25
C ARG A 46 -10.24 -15.80 2.80
N ASP A 47 -9.48 -15.02 2.04
CA ASP A 47 -9.80 -14.69 0.64
C ASP A 47 -8.52 -14.43 -0.19
N PRO A 48 -7.90 -15.50 -0.75
CA PRO A 48 -6.68 -15.37 -1.54
C PRO A 48 -6.85 -14.51 -2.79
N ALA A 49 -8.04 -14.54 -3.41
CA ALA A 49 -8.32 -13.81 -4.64
C ALA A 49 -8.32 -12.30 -4.38
N LYS A 50 -8.99 -11.85 -3.31
CA LYS A 50 -8.97 -10.43 -2.90
C LYS A 50 -7.56 -9.94 -2.62
N VAL A 51 -6.74 -10.71 -1.91
CA VAL A 51 -5.33 -10.35 -1.66
C VAL A 51 -4.55 -10.27 -2.97
N GLN A 52 -4.72 -11.26 -3.86
CA GLN A 52 -4.03 -11.28 -5.14
C GLN A 52 -4.41 -10.09 -6.02
N ASP A 53 -5.69 -9.72 -6.07
CA ASP A 53 -6.20 -8.57 -6.81
C ASP A 53 -5.67 -7.25 -6.24
N PHE A 54 -5.63 -7.11 -4.92
CA PHE A 54 -5.01 -5.97 -4.25
C PHE A 54 -3.54 -5.81 -4.65
N TYR A 55 -2.73 -6.88 -4.58
CA TYR A 55 -1.33 -6.80 -4.97
C TYR A 55 -1.12 -6.67 -6.49
N ASN A 56 -2.02 -7.17 -7.32
CA ASN A 56 -2.01 -6.95 -8.78
C ASN A 56 -2.21 -5.47 -9.11
N MET A 57 -3.19 -4.83 -8.47
CA MET A 57 -3.40 -3.38 -8.58
C MET A 57 -2.13 -2.62 -8.18
N ARG A 58 -1.50 -2.98 -7.05
CA ARG A 58 -0.25 -2.34 -6.59
C ARG A 58 0.91 -2.52 -7.58
N ARG A 59 1.02 -3.69 -8.22
CA ARG A 59 2.02 -3.93 -9.29
C ARG A 59 1.79 -3.03 -10.51
N ARG A 60 0.55 -2.88 -10.96
CA ARG A 60 0.22 -1.97 -12.07
C ARG A 60 0.56 -0.52 -11.76
N GLN A 61 0.32 -0.07 -10.52
CA GLN A 61 0.74 1.26 -10.08
C GLN A 61 2.26 1.44 -10.13
N MET A 62 3.02 0.44 -9.65
CA MET A 62 4.48 0.47 -9.74
C MET A 62 4.99 0.53 -11.19
N LEU A 63 4.28 -0.11 -12.13
CA LEU A 63 4.60 -0.08 -13.56
C LEU A 63 4.13 1.21 -14.26
N GLY A 64 3.46 2.13 -13.56
CA GLY A 64 2.89 3.34 -14.15
C GLY A 64 1.65 3.10 -15.02
N GLU A 65 1.07 1.90 -14.98
CA GLU A 65 -0.14 1.53 -15.73
C GLU A 65 -1.42 2.05 -15.05
N MET A 66 -1.31 2.49 -13.79
CA MET A 66 -2.40 3.04 -12.99
C MET A 66 -1.89 4.20 -12.14
N ASP A 67 -2.64 5.29 -12.09
CA ASP A 67 -2.32 6.43 -11.23
C ASP A 67 -2.53 6.09 -9.73
N ALA A 68 -1.71 6.69 -8.87
CA ALA A 68 -1.78 6.52 -7.42
C ALA A 68 -3.11 7.01 -6.83
N GLY A 69 -3.73 8.03 -7.44
CA GLY A 69 -5.03 8.56 -7.05
C GLY A 69 -6.18 7.57 -7.29
N VAL A 70 -6.02 6.66 -8.26
CA VAL A 70 -7.05 5.70 -8.72
C VAL A 70 -7.01 4.38 -7.93
N LEU A 71 -6.55 4.41 -6.68
CA LEU A 71 -6.81 3.31 -5.76
C LEU A 71 -8.32 3.14 -5.65
N ALA A 72 -8.85 2.02 -6.19
CA ALA A 72 -10.28 1.71 -6.17
C ALA A 72 -10.80 1.87 -4.74
N GLU A 73 -11.88 2.63 -4.56
CA GLU A 73 -12.51 2.75 -3.26
C GLU A 73 -12.94 1.35 -2.81
N ALA A 74 -12.28 0.78 -1.80
CA ALA A 74 -12.93 -0.30 -1.07
C ALA A 74 -14.17 0.31 -0.40
N PRO A 75 -15.27 -0.43 -0.27
CA PRO A 75 -16.52 0.09 0.28
C PRO A 75 -16.23 0.82 1.59
N ARG A 76 -16.43 2.15 1.59
CA ARG A 76 -16.15 2.98 2.77
C ARG A 76 -16.92 2.41 3.94
N ARG A 77 -16.23 2.15 5.04
CA ARG A 77 -16.88 1.79 6.29
C ARG A 77 -17.84 2.92 6.62
N ARG A 78 -19.13 2.61 6.79
CA ARG A 78 -19.99 3.46 7.61
C ARG A 78 -19.33 3.42 8.99
N VAL A 79 -18.72 4.52 9.40
CA VAL A 79 -18.39 4.71 10.81
C VAL A 79 -19.73 4.62 11.52
N SER A 80 -19.97 3.53 12.23
CA SER A 80 -21.04 3.49 13.21
C SER A 80 -20.60 4.40 14.35
N ASP A 81 -21.35 5.48 14.57
CA ASP A 81 -21.31 6.26 15.81
C ASP A 81 -21.44 5.36 17.05
#